data_AF-A0A6G3WXM6-F1
#
_entry.id   AF-A0A6G3WXM6-F1
#
_cell.length_a   1.000
_cell.length_b   1.000
_cell.length_c   1.000
_cell.angle_alpha   90.00
_cell.angle_beta   90.00
_cell.angle_gamma   90.00
#
_symmetry.space_group_name_H-M   'P 1'
#
loop_
_entity.id
_entity.type
_entity.pdbx_description
1 polymer ?
#
loop_
_entity_poly.entity_id
_entity_poly.type
_entity_poly.pdbx_seq_one_letter_code
_entity_poly.pdbx_strand_id
1 'polypeptide(L)' 'VSPSIVNAALDCLAKGTNCGSFKPSKTYPSLRGAMTWSTNWDATAGFAWSKAVGPHVRSLP' A
#
# COMPACT_ATOMS: atom_id res chain seq x y z
N VAL A 1 6.31 -2.61 -8.91
CA VAL A 1 7.01 -2.40 -7.61
C VAL A 1 6.69 -3.56 -6.68
N SER A 2 7.53 -3.85 -5.68
CA SER A 2 7.18 -4.91 -4.70
C SER A 2 5.96 -4.47 -3.86
N PRO A 3 5.11 -5.40 -3.42
CA PRO A 3 4.01 -5.09 -2.50
C PRO A 3 4.47 -4.46 -1.18
N SER A 4 5.67 -4.81 -0.71
CA SER A 4 6.24 -4.24 0.52
C SER A 4 6.47 -2.73 0.43
N ILE A 5 6.87 -2.22 -0.74
CA ILE A 5 7.03 -0.77 -0.96
C ILE A 5 5.67 -0.06 -0.94
N VAL A 6 4.63 -0.68 -1.49
CA VAL A 6 3.27 -0.14 -1.45
C VAL A 6 2.78 -0.03 0.00
N ASN A 7 2.97 -1.08 0.79
CA ASN A 7 2.57 -1.08 2.20
C ASN A 7 3.35 -0.03 3.02
N ALA A 8 4.66 0.10 2.80
CA ALA A 8 5.47 1.14 3.46
C ALA A 8 4.99 2.57 3.10
N ALA A 9 4.63 2.81 1.84
CA ALA A 9 4.08 4.11 1.42
C ALA A 9 2.71 4.39 2.06
N LEU A 10 1.84 3.37 2.15
CA LEU A 10 0.54 3.47 2.82
C LEU A 10 0.70 3.78 4.31
N ASP A 11 1.60 3.08 5.01
CA ASP A 11 1.92 3.36 6.40
C ASP A 11 2.51 4.77 6.58
N CYS A 12 3.38 5.21 5.67
CA CYS A 12 3.99 6.54 5.77
C CYS A 12 2.94 7.64 5.64
N LEU A 13 2.01 7.50 4.69
CA LEU A 13 0.94 8.47 4.50
C LEU A 13 -0.10 8.39 5.62
N ALA A 14 -0.58 7.20 5.98
CA ALA A 14 -1.69 7.05 6.92
C ALA A 14 -1.28 7.20 8.39
N LYS A 15 -0.07 6.73 8.76
CA LYS A 15 0.40 6.62 10.15
C LYS A 15 1.70 7.39 10.40
N GLY A 16 2.41 7.82 9.36
CA GLY A 16 3.71 8.50 9.50
C GLY A 16 4.88 7.57 9.81
N THR A 17 4.70 6.25 9.65
CA THR A 17 5.68 5.18 9.92
C THR A 17 6.19 4.56 8.61
N ASN A 18 7.33 3.86 8.63
CA ASN A 18 7.89 3.20 7.43
C ASN A 18 8.16 4.16 6.25
N CYS A 19 8.39 5.45 6.53
CA CYS A 19 8.77 6.44 5.53
C CYS A 19 10.20 6.22 5.03
N GLY A 20 10.42 6.55 3.76
CA GLY A 20 11.77 6.70 3.20
C GLY A 20 12.37 8.06 3.55
N SER A 21 13.19 8.60 2.66
CA SER A 21 13.77 9.95 2.82
C SER A 21 12.72 11.06 2.80
N PHE A 22 11.59 10.84 2.11
CA PHE A 22 10.46 11.74 2.13
C PHE A 22 9.50 11.37 3.27
N LYS A 23 9.26 12.34 4.16
CA LYS A 23 8.26 12.25 5.22
C LYS A 23 7.19 13.35 5.02
N PRO A 24 5.91 12.98 4.82
CA PRO A 24 4.82 13.95 4.75
C PRO A 24 4.75 14.83 6.02
N SER A 25 4.36 16.09 5.87
CA SER A 25 4.22 17.04 6.99
C SER A 25 3.07 16.71 7.95
N LYS A 26 2.12 15.88 7.52
CA LYS A 26 0.99 15.38 8.31
C LYS A 26 0.62 13.98 7.86
N THR A 27 -0.07 13.24 8.73
CA THR A 27 -0.66 11.95 8.40
C THR A 27 -2.04 12.12 7.76
N TYR A 28 -2.46 11.10 7.02
CA TYR A 28 -3.73 11.03 6.29
C TYR A 28 -4.45 9.72 6.62
N PRO A 29 -5.04 9.57 7.83
CA PRO A 29 -5.68 8.32 8.24
C PRO A 29 -6.77 7.86 7.27
N SER A 30 -7.52 8.79 6.68
CA SER A 30 -8.59 8.51 5.71
C SER A 30 -8.11 8.20 4.28
N LEU A 31 -6.82 7.86 4.08
CA LEU A 31 -6.28 7.48 2.78
C LEU A 31 -7.04 6.27 2.22
N ARG A 32 -7.57 6.40 0.99
CA ARG A 32 -8.50 5.40 0.43
C ARG A 32 -7.87 4.02 0.19
N GLY A 33 -6.61 3.95 -0.25
CA GLY A 33 -5.94 2.68 -0.53
C GLY A 33 -5.02 2.73 -1.74
N ALA A 34 -4.92 1.60 -2.43
CA ALA A 34 -4.03 1.41 -3.58
C ALA A 34 -4.79 0.91 -4.81
N MET A 35 -4.24 1.18 -5.98
CA MET A 35 -4.73 0.70 -7.28
C MET A 35 -3.58 0.00 -8.00
N THR A 36 -3.91 -1.07 -8.75
CA THR A 36 -2.95 -1.74 -9.62
C THR A 36 -3.56 -1.97 -10.99
N TRP A 37 -2.73 -1.86 -12.02
CA TRP A 37 -3.05 -2.33 -13.36
C TRP A 37 -2.27 -3.62 -13.62
N SER A 38 -2.89 -4.78 -13.82
CA SER A 38 -4.33 -5.06 -13.85
C SER A 38 -4.66 -6.31 -13.02
N THR A 39 -5.95 -6.58 -12.87
CA THR A 39 -6.41 -7.84 -12.25
C THR A 39 -5.91 -9.06 -13.03
N ASN A 40 -5.82 -9.00 -14.37
CA ASN A 40 -5.29 -10.08 -15.19
C ASN A 40 -3.82 -10.36 -14.87
N TRP A 41 -2.99 -9.32 -14.78
CA TRP A 41 -1.58 -9.49 -14.46
C TRP A 41 -1.35 -9.97 -13.03
N ASP A 42 -2.14 -9.49 -12.07
CA ASP A 42 -2.08 -10.00 -10.69
C ASP A 42 -2.47 -11.48 -10.63
N ALA A 43 -3.50 -11.90 -11.38
CA ALA A 43 -3.90 -13.31 -11.48
C ALA A 43 -2.79 -14.19 -12.08
N THR A 44 -2.17 -13.76 -13.18
CA THR A 44 -1.03 -14.46 -13.81
C THR A 44 0.16 -14.57 -12.85
N ALA A 45 0.31 -13.62 -11.92
CA ALA A 45 1.33 -13.65 -10.86
C ALA A 45 0.87 -14.36 -9.57
N GLY A 46 -0.19 -15.17 -9.61
CA GLY A 46 -0.67 -15.95 -8.47
C GLY A 46 -1.34 -15.14 -7.35
N PHE A 47 -1.85 -13.94 -7.70
CA PHE A 47 -2.44 -12.96 -6.79
C PHE A 47 -1.46 -12.42 -5.74
N ALA A 48 -0.16 -12.44 -6.03
CA ALA A 48 0.86 -12.02 -5.08
C ALA A 48 0.69 -10.56 -4.62
N TRP A 49 0.20 -9.67 -5.49
CA TRP A 49 0.00 -8.26 -5.14
C TRP A 49 -1.26 -8.09 -4.29
N SER A 50 -2.42 -8.59 -4.74
CA SER A 50 -3.67 -8.39 -4.01
C SER A 50 -3.71 -9.12 -2.66
N LYS A 51 -3.05 -10.30 -2.55
CA LYS A 51 -2.91 -11.01 -1.27
C LYS A 51 -2.04 -10.27 -0.25
N ALA A 52 -1.11 -9.44 -0.70
CA ALA A 52 -0.23 -8.65 0.17
C ALA A 52 -0.78 -7.26 0.48
N VAL A 53 -1.27 -6.53 -0.53
CA VAL A 53 -1.72 -5.14 -0.39
C VAL A 53 -3.16 -5.05 0.12
N GLY A 54 -4.04 -5.96 -0.32
CA GLY A 54 -5.46 -5.94 0.04
C GLY A 54 -5.73 -6.00 1.54
N PRO A 55 -5.17 -6.98 2.29
CA PRO A 55 -5.29 -7.02 3.74
C PRO A 55 -4.69 -5.80 4.44
N HIS A 56 -3.56 -5.30 3.93
CA HIS A 56 -2.90 -4.13 4.52
C HIS A 56 -3.76 -2.86 4.40
N VAL A 57 -4.34 -2.59 3.22
CA VAL A 57 -5.28 -1.46 3.02
C VAL A 57 -6.48 -1.54 3.98
N ARG A 58 -7.03 -2.75 4.22
CA ARG A 58 -8.15 -2.94 5.17
C ARG A 58 -7.76 -2.77 6.64
N SER A 59 -6.46 -2.79 6.94
CA SER A 59 -5.91 -2.62 8.30
C SER A 59 -5.43 -1.19 8.59
N LEU A 60 -5.60 -0.26 7.64
CA LEU A 60 -5.32 1.15 7.87
C LEU A 60 -6.33 1.74 8.87
N PRO A 61 -5.92 2.74 9.67
CA PRO A 61 -6.76 3.37 10.70
C PRO A 61 -7.96 4.13 10.13
#